data_AF-A0A7S3IY91-F1
#
_entry.id   AF-A0A7S3IY91-F1
#
_cell.length_a   1.000
_cell.length_b   1.000
_cell.length_c   1.000
_cell.angle_alpha   90.00
_cell.angle_beta   90.00
_cell.angle_gamma   90.00
#
_symmetry.space_group_name_H-M   'P 1'
#
loop_
_entity.id
_entity.type
_entity.pdbx_description
1 polymer ?
#
loop_
_entity_poly.entity_id
_entity_poly.type
_entity_poly.pdbx_seq_one_letter_code
_entity_poly.pdbx_strand_id
1 'polypeptide(L)'
;MGKSGSFFFFSHDNKFLIKTMTLGDFQAFKTLFRIYFEHVCTQTQSLLARIYGVYSVQIDEQEPVYLIMMGTSALCDNNYVRYKFDLKGSLVKRIVEERDIEKNTTILKDKNLLKIRKNHSILNFQVDEIQKIIKQ
;
A
#
# COMPACT_ATOMS: atom_id res chain seq x y z
N MET A 1 11.52 3.13 9.25
CA MET A 1 10.45 2.70 10.17
C MET A 1 9.18 3.47 9.87
N GLY A 2 8.07 2.76 9.62
CA GLY A 2 6.77 3.43 9.45
C GLY A 2 6.33 4.09 10.76
N LYS A 3 5.53 5.16 10.68
CA LYS A 3 5.05 5.89 11.87
C LYS A 3 4.32 4.99 12.89
N SER A 4 3.80 3.85 12.45
CA SER A 4 3.08 2.85 13.24
C SER A 4 3.98 1.88 14.03
N GLY A 5 5.31 1.91 13.84
CA GLY A 5 6.21 0.91 14.45
C GLY A 5 6.07 -0.51 13.88
N SER A 6 5.22 -0.71 12.86
CA SER A 6 5.08 -2.00 12.18
C SER A 6 6.27 -2.27 11.27
N PHE A 7 6.78 -3.49 11.29
CA PHE A 7 7.84 -3.95 10.41
C PHE A 7 7.26 -4.40 9.07
N PHE A 8 8.05 -4.18 8.01
CA PHE A 8 7.73 -4.60 6.66
C PHE A 8 8.90 -5.42 6.14
N PHE A 9 8.60 -6.55 5.53
CA PHE A 9 9.55 -7.42 4.86
C PHE A 9 9.05 -7.66 3.44
N PHE A 10 9.98 -7.77 2.49
CA PHE A 10 9.66 -8.21 1.14
C PHE A 10 10.15 -9.65 0.97
N SER A 11 9.42 -10.44 0.18
CA SER A 11 9.95 -11.71 -0.31
C SER A 11 11.22 -11.45 -1.13
N HIS A 12 12.07 -12.48 -1.25
CA HIS A 12 13.30 -12.38 -2.05
C HIS A 12 13.05 -11.90 -3.49
N ASP A 13 11.94 -12.33 -4.09
CA ASP A 13 11.52 -11.92 -5.44
C ASP A 13 10.64 -10.66 -5.49
N ASN A 14 10.49 -9.97 -4.36
CA ASN A 14 9.68 -8.75 -4.17
C ASN A 14 8.19 -8.87 -4.49
N LYS A 15 7.66 -10.08 -4.77
CA LYS A 15 6.23 -10.27 -5.10
C LYS A 15 5.32 -10.12 -3.90
N PHE A 16 5.82 -10.43 -2.70
CA PHE A 16 5.05 -10.39 -1.48
C PHE A 16 5.62 -9.38 -0.49
N LEU A 17 4.70 -8.68 0.17
CA LEU A 17 4.96 -7.83 1.33
C LEU A 17 4.41 -8.55 2.56
N ILE A 18 5.26 -8.72 3.57
CA ILE A 18 4.88 -9.22 4.89
C ILE A 18 4.92 -8.05 5.85
N LYS A 19 3.84 -7.86 6.62
CA LYS A 19 3.72 -6.78 7.59
C LYS A 19 3.36 -7.34 8.95
N THR A 20 3.97 -6.81 10.01
CA THR A 20 3.50 -7.08 11.38
C THR A 20 2.19 -6.34 11.67
N MET A 21 1.28 -7.03 12.35
CA MET A 21 -0.01 -6.51 12.78
C MET A 21 -0.02 -6.35 14.29
N THR A 22 -0.69 -5.32 14.78
CA THR A 22 -1.08 -5.28 16.19
C THR A 22 -2.22 -6.27 16.44
N LEU A 23 -2.46 -6.63 17.71
CA LEU A 23 -3.64 -7.42 18.08
C LEU A 23 -4.93 -6.74 17.61
N GLY A 24 -5.01 -5.40 17.71
CA GLY A 24 -6.16 -4.63 17.23
C GLY A 24 -6.38 -4.76 15.73
N ASP A 25 -5.32 -4.63 14.93
CA ASP A 25 -5.40 -4.83 13.48
C ASP A 25 -5.86 -6.25 13.13
N PHE A 26 -5.35 -7.25 13.85
CA PHE A 26 -5.72 -8.66 13.64
C PHE A 26 -7.21 -8.91 13.94
N GLN A 27 -7.71 -8.39 15.06
CA GLN A 27 -9.12 -8.51 15.41
C GLN A 27 -10.01 -7.76 14.41
N ALA A 28 -9.62 -6.56 13.98
CA ALA A 28 -10.34 -5.82 12.95
C ALA A 28 -10.39 -6.58 11.62
N PHE A 29 -9.26 -7.18 11.20
CA PHE A 29 -9.22 -7.99 10.00
C PHE A 29 -10.14 -9.21 10.09
N LYS A 30 -10.18 -9.92 11.22
CA LYS A 30 -11.10 -11.05 11.41
C LYS A 30 -12.56 -10.66 11.21
N THR A 31 -12.97 -9.51 11.71
CA THR A 31 -14.34 -9.00 11.52
C THR A 31 -14.62 -8.68 10.05
N LEU A 32 -13.62 -8.18 9.31
CA LEU A 32 -13.74 -7.83 7.89
C LEU A 32 -13.50 -9.01 6.94
N PHE A 33 -12.96 -10.13 7.43
CA PHE A 33 -12.42 -11.21 6.59
C PHE A 33 -13.41 -11.72 5.54
N ARG A 34 -14.66 -11.98 5.95
CA ARG A 34 -15.69 -12.50 5.06
C ARG A 34 -16.06 -11.49 3.98
N ILE A 35 -16.28 -10.23 4.35
CA ILE A 35 -16.65 -9.15 3.42
C ILE A 35 -15.49 -8.88 2.44
N TYR A 36 -14.26 -8.87 2.95
CA TYR A 36 -13.06 -8.76 2.13
C TYR A 36 -13.01 -9.87 1.07
N PHE A 37 -13.17 -11.13 1.49
CA PHE A 37 -13.07 -12.28 0.58
C PHE A 37 -14.18 -12.27 -0.48
N GLU A 38 -15.42 -11.98 -0.08
CA GLU A 38 -16.55 -11.82 -1.00
C GLU A 38 -16.28 -10.74 -2.05
N HIS A 39 -15.75 -9.57 -1.63
CA HIS A 39 -15.41 -8.49 -2.56
C HIS A 39 -14.28 -8.90 -3.53
N VAL A 40 -13.17 -9.44 -3.04
CA VAL A 40 -12.02 -9.74 -3.90
C VAL A 40 -12.27 -10.90 -4.87
N CYS A 41 -13.22 -11.79 -4.55
CA CYS A 41 -13.67 -12.87 -5.43
C CYS A 41 -14.68 -12.40 -6.48
N THR A 42 -15.55 -11.43 -6.14
CA THR A 42 -16.54 -10.88 -7.09
C THR A 42 -15.95 -9.79 -7.99
N GLN A 43 -15.00 -9.00 -7.48
CA GLN A 43 -14.35 -7.91 -8.19
C GLN A 43 -12.93 -8.30 -8.64
N THR A 44 -12.82 -8.80 -9.87
CA THR A 44 -11.54 -9.26 -10.44
C THR A 44 -10.51 -8.13 -10.58
N GLN A 45 -10.96 -6.89 -10.72
CA GLN A 45 -10.11 -5.69 -10.85
C GLN A 45 -9.96 -4.91 -9.54
N SER A 46 -10.23 -5.52 -8.39
CA SER A 46 -10.15 -4.88 -7.07
C SER A 46 -8.77 -4.25 -6.85
N LEU A 47 -8.75 -2.98 -6.43
CA LEU A 47 -7.54 -2.27 -6.00
C LEU A 47 -7.14 -2.57 -4.55
N LEU A 48 -7.96 -3.32 -3.80
CA LEU A 48 -7.59 -3.75 -2.45
C LEU A 48 -6.36 -4.67 -2.51
N ALA A 49 -5.50 -4.57 -1.50
CA ALA A 49 -4.35 -5.44 -1.39
C ALA A 49 -4.80 -6.90 -1.42
N ARG A 50 -4.16 -7.72 -2.27
CA ARG A 50 -4.41 -9.16 -2.34
C ARG A 50 -3.72 -9.82 -1.14
N ILE A 51 -4.51 -10.35 -0.22
CA ILE A 51 -4.04 -10.99 1.02
C ILE A 51 -3.91 -12.48 0.74
N TYR A 52 -2.70 -12.99 0.92
CA TYR A 52 -2.37 -14.40 0.68
C TYR A 52 -2.33 -15.22 1.97
N GLY A 53 -2.25 -14.58 3.13
CA GLY A 53 -2.31 -15.26 4.41
C GLY A 53 -2.19 -14.31 5.59
N VAL A 54 -2.77 -14.75 6.70
CA VAL A 54 -2.58 -14.14 8.02
C VAL A 54 -2.08 -15.23 8.95
N TYR A 55 -0.99 -14.95 9.64
CA TYR A 55 -0.27 -15.92 10.46
C TYR A 55 -0.12 -15.39 11.87
N SER A 56 -0.10 -16.30 12.84
CA SER A 56 0.35 -16.03 14.21
C SER A 56 1.61 -16.86 14.43
N VAL A 57 2.68 -16.20 14.87
CA VAL A 57 3.93 -16.86 15.25
C VAL A 57 4.06 -16.77 16.75
N GLN A 58 3.97 -17.92 17.42
CA GLN A 58 4.22 -18.06 18.84
C GLN A 58 5.69 -18.39 19.05
N ILE A 59 6.36 -17.60 19.89
CA ILE A 59 7.71 -17.87 20.37
C ILE A 59 7.58 -18.17 21.87
N ASP A 60 8.33 -19.15 22.36
CA ASP A 60 8.28 -19.53 23.78
C ASP A 60 8.54 -18.31 24.67
N GLU A 61 7.71 -18.16 25.71
CA GLU A 61 7.75 -17.06 26.69
C GLU A 61 7.52 -15.64 26.10
N GLN A 62 7.03 -15.51 24.86
CA GLN A 62 6.74 -14.22 24.24
C GLN A 62 5.27 -14.09 23.80
N GLU A 63 4.81 -12.85 23.66
CA GLU A 63 3.51 -12.58 23.05
C GLU A 63 3.51 -12.96 21.56
N PRO A 64 2.40 -13.54 21.04
CA PRO A 64 2.32 -13.92 19.64
C PRO A 64 2.49 -12.72 18.71
N VAL A 65 3.26 -12.92 17.65
CA VAL A 65 3.41 -11.93 16.57
C VAL A 65 2.45 -12.26 15.45
N TYR A 66 1.58 -11.32 15.13
CA TYR A 66 0.64 -11.44 14.01
C TYR A 66 1.26 -10.88 12.74
N LEU A 67 1.17 -11.62 11.65
CA LEU A 67 1.72 -11.28 10.35
C LEU A 67 0.64 -11.33 9.29
N ILE A 68 0.67 -10.40 8.35
CA ILE A 68 -0.13 -10.44 7.13
C ILE A 68 0.79 -10.45 5.92
N MET A 69 0.55 -11.40 5.02
CA MET A 69 1.23 -11.52 3.73
C MET A 69 0.29 -11.04 2.63
N MET A 70 0.74 -10.05 1.86
CA MET A 70 -0.03 -9.45 0.78
C MET A 70 0.82 -9.28 -0.49
N GLY A 71 0.17 -9.17 -1.64
CA GLY A 71 0.84 -8.85 -2.90
C GLY A 71 1.45 -7.45 -2.88
N THR A 72 2.65 -7.30 -3.45
CA THR A 72 3.25 -5.99 -3.64
C THR A 72 2.45 -5.13 -4.62
N SER A 73 2.45 -3.82 -4.43
CA SER A 73 1.97 -2.87 -5.44
C SER A 73 3.04 -2.52 -6.49
N ALA A 74 4.29 -2.93 -6.28
CA ALA A 74 5.38 -2.74 -7.24
C ALA A 74 5.29 -3.78 -8.36
N LEU A 75 4.44 -3.53 -9.34
CA LEU A 75 4.20 -4.43 -10.48
C LEU A 75 5.27 -4.35 -11.58
N CYS A 76 6.23 -3.42 -11.46
CA CYS A 76 7.28 -3.22 -12.44
C CYS A 76 8.62 -2.94 -11.75
N ASP A 77 9.72 -3.20 -12.48
CA ASP A 77 11.06 -2.88 -11.99
C ASP A 77 11.18 -1.37 -11.71
N ASN A 78 11.74 -1.05 -10.54
CA ASN A 78 11.96 0.30 -10.06
C ASN A 78 12.75 1.18 -11.03
N ASN A 79 13.57 0.57 -11.91
CA ASN A 79 14.30 1.29 -12.94
C ASN A 79 13.39 2.00 -13.95
N TYR A 80 12.17 1.48 -14.18
CA TYR A 80 11.18 2.10 -15.07
C TYR A 80 10.23 3.06 -14.34
N VAL A 81 10.29 3.12 -13.01
CA VAL A 81 9.40 3.95 -12.20
C VAL A 81 10.04 5.31 -11.95
N ARG A 82 9.52 6.34 -12.64
CA ARG A 82 10.00 7.72 -12.48
C ARG A 82 9.56 8.36 -11.16
N TYR A 83 8.32 8.12 -10.73
CA TYR A 83 7.77 8.69 -9.50
C TYR A 83 6.94 7.66 -8.74
N LYS A 84 7.03 7.66 -7.41
CA LYS A 84 6.19 6.86 -6.51
C LYS A 84 5.45 7.76 -5.56
N PHE A 85 4.18 7.49 -5.32
CA PHE A 85 3.34 8.30 -4.44
C PHE A 85 2.65 7.44 -3.38
N ASP A 86 2.65 7.90 -2.13
CA ASP A 86 1.64 7.58 -1.14
C ASP A 86 0.62 8.72 -1.17
N LEU A 87 -0.64 8.43 -1.49
CA LEU A 87 -1.72 9.42 -1.61
C LEU A 87 -2.82 9.11 -0.59
N LYS A 88 -3.30 10.15 0.10
CA LYS A 88 -4.33 10.03 1.15
C LYS A 88 -5.47 11.04 0.99
N GLY A 89 -5.40 11.94 0.02
CA GLY A 89 -6.41 12.97 -0.23
C GLY A 89 -6.39 14.15 0.76
N SER A 90 -5.46 14.16 1.73
CA SER A 90 -5.28 15.25 2.70
C SER A 90 -4.01 16.04 2.41
N LEU A 91 -3.90 17.26 2.96
CA LEU A 91 -2.75 18.15 2.73
C LEU A 91 -1.83 18.31 3.95
N VAL A 92 -2.27 17.91 5.15
CA VAL A 92 -1.52 18.09 6.39
C VAL A 92 -0.40 17.05 6.48
N LYS A 93 0.87 17.50 6.56
CA LYS A 93 2.07 16.63 6.59
C LYS A 93 2.21 15.71 5.36
N ARG A 94 1.62 16.11 4.22
CA ARG A 94 1.65 15.38 2.94
C ARG A 94 2.57 16.02 1.91
N ILE A 95 3.80 16.35 2.32
CA ILE A 95 4.89 16.82 1.45
C ILE A 95 6.20 16.09 1.81
N VAL A 96 7.08 15.96 0.81
CA VAL A 96 8.49 15.58 0.90
C VAL A 96 9.32 16.72 0.30
N GLU A 97 10.44 17.06 0.92
CA GLU A 97 11.32 18.15 0.50
C GLU A 97 12.02 17.87 -0.84
N GLU A 98 12.32 18.93 -1.60
CA GLU A 98 12.78 18.84 -2.99
C GLU A 98 14.08 18.07 -3.19
N ARG A 99 15.01 18.22 -2.25
CA ARG A 99 16.31 17.55 -2.23
C ARG A 99 16.23 16.02 -2.31
N ASP A 100 15.09 15.43 -1.97
CA ASP A 100 14.87 13.99 -1.99
C ASP A 100 14.06 13.52 -3.21
N ILE A 101 13.50 14.44 -4.03
CA ILE A 101 12.57 14.11 -5.13
C ILE A 101 13.27 13.40 -6.29
N GLU A 102 14.57 13.63 -6.48
CA GLU A 102 15.32 13.06 -7.62
C GLU A 102 15.59 11.56 -7.49
N LYS A 103 15.41 10.98 -6.30
CA LYS A 103 15.62 9.54 -6.08
C LYS A 103 14.35 8.77 -6.45
N ASN A 104 14.48 7.79 -7.36
CA ASN A 104 13.40 6.86 -7.74
C ASN A 104 12.89 5.97 -6.57
N THR A 105 13.61 5.97 -5.44
CA THR A 105 13.21 5.29 -4.20
C THR A 105 12.36 6.16 -3.28
N THR A 106 12.29 7.48 -3.51
CA THR A 106 11.53 8.40 -2.66
C THR A 106 10.04 8.23 -2.87
N ILE A 107 9.31 8.04 -1.77
CA ILE A 107 7.84 7.99 -1.75
C ILE A 107 7.30 9.41 -1.57
N LEU A 108 6.88 10.03 -2.67
CA LEU A 108 6.28 11.35 -2.72
C LEU A 108 4.86 11.34 -2.15
N LYS A 109 4.32 12.52 -1.84
CA LYS A 109 3.00 12.67 -1.22
C LYS A 109 2.09 13.60 -2.01
N ASP A 110 0.89 13.85 -1.49
CA ASP A 110 -0.18 14.58 -2.15
C ASP A 110 0.24 15.99 -2.65
N LYS A 111 0.97 16.78 -1.84
CA LYS A 111 1.44 18.11 -2.28
C LYS A 111 2.49 18.03 -3.38
N ASN A 112 3.35 17.00 -3.36
CA ASN A 112 4.33 16.78 -4.43
C ASN A 112 3.64 16.45 -5.75
N LEU A 113 2.60 15.61 -5.72
CA LEU A 113 1.78 15.30 -6.90
C LEU A 113 1.19 16.57 -7.51
N LEU A 114 0.57 17.42 -6.70
CA LEU A 114 -0.03 18.69 -7.16
C LEU A 114 1.01 19.63 -7.78
N LYS A 115 2.25 19.64 -7.27
CA LYS A 115 3.33 20.46 -7.83
C LYS A 115 3.83 19.91 -9.16
N ILE A 116 4.09 18.60 -9.25
CA ILE A 116 4.61 17.95 -10.46
C ILE A 116 3.59 18.05 -11.59
N ARG A 117 2.29 17.87 -11.29
CA ARG A 117 1.21 17.96 -12.29
C ARG A 117 1.13 19.31 -13.00
N LYS A 118 1.62 20.40 -12.39
CA LYS A 118 1.65 21.73 -13.06
C LYS A 118 2.59 21.76 -14.26
N ASN A 119 3.66 20.96 -14.21
CA ASN A 119 4.74 20.99 -15.21
C ASN A 119 4.74 19.75 -16.12
N HIS A 120 4.09 18.66 -15.69
CA HIS A 120 4.06 17.39 -16.41
C HIS A 120 2.66 16.79 -16.41
N SER A 121 2.20 16.31 -17.57
CA SER A 121 1.03 15.43 -17.62
C SER A 121 1.43 14.04 -17.12
N ILE A 122 1.01 13.71 -15.90
CA ILE A 122 1.38 12.46 -15.20
C ILE A 122 0.18 11.57 -14.85
N LEU A 123 -1.04 12.02 -15.11
CA LEU A 123 -2.27 11.28 -14.85
C LEU A 123 -3.09 11.24 -16.13
N ASN A 124 -3.14 10.07 -16.78
CA ASN A 124 -3.94 9.82 -17.98
C ASN A 124 -5.19 8.99 -17.65
N PHE A 125 -5.83 9.25 -16.51
CA PHE A 125 -7.10 8.60 -16.19
C PHE A 125 -8.24 9.29 -16.92
N GLN A 126 -9.06 8.52 -17.63
CA GLN A 126 -10.35 8.98 -18.11
C GLN A 126 -11.34 9.03 -16.94
N VAL A 127 -12.31 9.97 -16.99
CA VAL A 127 -13.30 10.14 -15.92
C VAL A 127 -14.07 8.85 -15.64
N ASP A 128 -14.38 8.08 -16.68
CA ASP A 128 -15.10 6.81 -16.58
C ASP A 128 -14.28 5.73 -15.86
N GLU A 129 -12.95 5.75 -15.99
CA GLU A 129 -12.06 4.82 -15.27
C GLU A 129 -12.06 5.12 -13.77
N ILE A 130 -12.03 6.41 -13.41
CA ILE A 130 -12.11 6.85 -12.01
C ILE A 130 -13.45 6.42 -11.40
N GLN A 131 -14.55 6.61 -12.12
CA GLN A 131 -15.86 6.19 -11.62
C GLN A 131 -15.95 4.68 -11.44
N LYS A 132 -15.39 3.89 -12.36
CA LYS A 132 -15.31 2.44 -12.22
C LYS A 132 -14.52 2.04 -10.98
N ILE A 133 -13.36 2.67 -10.74
CA ILE A 133 -12.49 2.42 -9.59
C ILE A 133 -13.20 2.73 -8.26
N ILE A 134 -13.87 3.88 -8.16
CA ILE A 134 -14.53 4.31 -6.91
C ILE A 134 -15.74 3.43 -6.57
N LYS A 135 -16.40 2.86 -7.59
CA LYS A 135 -17.59 2.02 -7.44
C LYS A 135 -17.28 0.54 -7.21
N GLN A 136 -16.00 0.14 -7.19
CA GLN A 136 -15.60 -1.25 -6.98
C GLN A 136 -15.98 -1.76 -5.59
#